data_AF-Q2UZ37-F1
#
_entry.id   AF-Q2UZ37-F1
#
_cell.length_a   1.000
_cell.length_b   1.000
_cell.length_c   1.000
_cell.angle_alpha   90.00
_cell.angle_beta   90.00
_cell.angle_gamma   90.00
#
_symmetry.space_group_name_H-M   'P 1'
#
loop_
_entity.id
_entity.type
_entity.pdbx_description
1 polymer ?
#
loop_
_entity_poly.entity_id
_entity_poly.type
_entity_poly.pdbx_seq_one_letter_code
_entity_poly.pdbx_strand_id
1 'polypeptide(L)'
;MTALLERLDFPPEGDRRRPPRDHVRALEAALRAGLADDELPLELLALEIERRDGAPDLAPFHVIPGVGVRVAFAYWAPGRAAGAHEHTDWTVTAVFHNALDVATFDWDATVRARRLVPKSLFSAGVGRVGHIYEPCIHDPRNPTPRWSISLHLLGPHDGPVLEAQVGPIDGLTGAAPPPAPEDALSEALHAHARERVRRAQIDALERRGPRAAALLARLHARGDAGTKRRAARALGRTEDLDAQTALARRWPGVDLDVASSAGRAELLARAGERAQVLLRVDAWAAPALRALAAARELRPRDIPGLAEAEQLALARALVDHGTFQPLEAQEN
;
A
#
# COMPACT_ATOMS: atom_id res chain seq x y z
N MET A 1 -0.43 -22.30 -10.05
CA MET A 1 0.95 -21.96 -9.67
C MET A 1 1.69 -23.12 -9.03
N THR A 2 1.15 -23.75 -7.97
CA THR A 2 1.75 -24.94 -7.32
C THR A 2 2.10 -26.06 -8.30
N ALA A 3 1.13 -26.50 -9.10
CA ALA A 3 1.35 -27.53 -10.13
C ALA A 3 2.42 -27.15 -11.18
N LEU A 4 2.66 -25.86 -11.43
CA LEU A 4 3.73 -25.43 -12.31
C LEU A 4 5.10 -25.59 -11.64
N LEU A 5 5.22 -25.18 -10.37
CA LEU A 5 6.46 -25.29 -9.61
C LEU A 5 6.87 -26.75 -9.39
N GLU A 6 5.90 -27.62 -9.13
CA GLU A 6 6.12 -29.09 -9.05
C GLU A 6 6.64 -29.64 -10.38
N ARG A 7 6.08 -29.21 -11.51
CA ARG A 7 6.53 -29.63 -12.84
C ARG A 7 7.89 -29.07 -13.24
N LEU A 8 8.26 -27.91 -12.72
CA LEU A 8 9.53 -27.24 -12.99
C LEU A 8 10.64 -27.67 -12.00
N ASP A 9 10.45 -28.73 -11.21
CA ASP A 9 11.48 -29.29 -10.32
C ASP A 9 12.20 -28.21 -9.47
N PHE A 10 11.42 -27.32 -8.84
CA PHE A 10 11.99 -26.31 -7.95
C PHE A 10 12.60 -26.99 -6.72
N PRO A 11 13.75 -26.51 -6.22
CA PRO A 11 14.34 -27.01 -4.99
C PRO A 11 13.35 -26.96 -3.82
N PRO A 12 13.36 -27.95 -2.91
CA PRO A 12 12.50 -27.95 -1.75
C PRO A 12 12.88 -26.83 -0.77
N GLU A 13 11.96 -26.44 0.13
CA GLU A 13 12.07 -25.28 1.04
C GLU A 13 13.37 -25.22 1.88
N GLY A 14 13.98 -26.36 2.21
CA GLY A 14 15.24 -26.44 2.95
C GLY A 14 16.51 -26.42 2.08
N ASP A 15 16.38 -26.57 0.77
CA ASP A 15 17.51 -26.60 -0.16
C ASP A 15 17.91 -25.18 -0.56
N ARG A 16 19.19 -24.85 -0.39
CA ARG A 16 19.76 -23.52 -0.72
C ARG A 16 20.15 -23.39 -2.18
N ARG A 17 20.07 -24.47 -2.98
CA ARG A 17 20.29 -24.38 -4.42
C ARG A 17 19.23 -23.48 -5.04
N ARG A 18 19.64 -22.64 -5.99
CA ARG A 18 18.70 -21.89 -6.83
C ARG A 18 18.10 -22.82 -7.88
N PRO A 19 16.82 -22.63 -8.25
CA PRO A 19 16.27 -23.28 -9.43
C PRO A 19 17.04 -22.84 -10.68
N PRO A 20 17.12 -23.65 -11.74
CA PRO A 20 17.66 -23.21 -13.03
C PRO A 20 17.01 -21.90 -13.52
N ARG A 21 17.80 -21.03 -14.16
CA ARG A 21 17.32 -19.73 -14.67
C ARG A 21 16.12 -19.86 -15.60
N ASP A 22 16.11 -20.89 -16.44
CA ASP A 22 15.00 -21.12 -17.37
C ASP A 22 13.71 -21.52 -16.65
N HIS A 23 13.79 -22.10 -15.44
CA HIS A 23 12.60 -22.37 -14.62
C HIS A 23 12.02 -21.08 -14.04
N VAL A 24 12.87 -20.13 -13.61
CA VAL A 24 12.42 -18.80 -13.19
C VAL A 24 11.79 -18.03 -14.35
N ARG A 25 12.36 -18.12 -15.56
CA ARG A 25 11.77 -17.55 -16.78
C ARG A 25 10.44 -18.21 -17.15
N ALA A 26 10.31 -19.53 -16.98
CA ALA A 26 9.05 -20.24 -17.21
C ALA A 26 7.97 -19.79 -16.21
N LEU A 27 8.34 -19.57 -14.94
CA LEU A 27 7.46 -18.99 -13.93
C LEU A 27 7.05 -17.55 -14.27
N GLU A 28 7.99 -16.71 -14.72
CA GLU A 28 7.70 -15.36 -15.22
C GLU A 28 6.70 -15.39 -16.38
N ALA A 29 6.92 -16.25 -17.37
CA ALA A 29 6.04 -16.39 -18.53
C ALA A 29 4.63 -16.86 -18.13
N ALA A 30 4.55 -17.84 -17.23
CA ALA A 30 3.27 -18.32 -16.72
C ALA A 30 2.53 -17.27 -15.89
N LEU A 31 3.25 -16.48 -15.09
CA LEU A 31 2.64 -15.39 -14.34
C LEU A 31 2.12 -14.30 -15.28
N ARG A 32 2.89 -13.95 -16.31
CA ARG A 32 2.45 -13.01 -17.36
C ARG A 32 1.18 -13.50 -18.05
N ALA A 33 1.12 -14.77 -18.44
CA ALA A 33 -0.07 -15.36 -19.04
C ALA A 33 -1.26 -15.35 -18.07
N GLY A 34 -1.04 -15.71 -16.81
CA GLY A 34 -2.07 -15.74 -15.78
C GLY A 34 -2.62 -14.36 -15.43
N LEU A 35 -1.83 -13.29 -15.53
CA LEU A 35 -2.30 -11.92 -15.31
C LEU A 35 -3.09 -11.32 -16.48
N ALA A 36 -3.03 -11.94 -17.66
CA ALA A 36 -3.88 -11.58 -18.79
C ALA A 36 -5.32 -12.10 -18.61
N ASP A 37 -5.50 -13.08 -17.72
CA ASP A 37 -6.80 -13.57 -17.26
C ASP A 37 -7.12 -12.93 -15.90
N ASP A 38 -8.34 -12.42 -15.70
CA ASP A 38 -8.72 -11.82 -14.43
C ASP A 38 -8.78 -12.84 -13.28
N GLU A 39 -8.87 -14.14 -13.57
CA GLU A 39 -9.03 -15.18 -12.54
C GLU A 39 -7.86 -15.29 -11.56
N LEU A 40 -6.62 -15.44 -12.03
CA LEU A 40 -5.45 -15.58 -11.15
C LEU A 40 -5.24 -14.36 -10.23
N PRO A 41 -5.23 -13.10 -10.72
CA PRO A 41 -5.11 -11.96 -9.83
C PRO A 41 -6.24 -11.86 -8.80
N LEU A 42 -7.48 -12.17 -9.18
CA LEU A 42 -8.62 -12.17 -8.25
C LEU A 42 -8.50 -13.26 -7.19
N GLU A 43 -7.95 -14.43 -7.54
CA GLU A 43 -7.62 -15.50 -6.59
C GLU A 43 -6.59 -15.08 -5.55
N LEU A 44 -5.50 -14.47 -6.01
CA LEU A 44 -4.42 -14.03 -5.13
C LEU A 44 -4.87 -12.90 -4.21
N LEU A 45 -5.64 -11.93 -4.73
CA LEU A 45 -6.25 -10.89 -3.90
C LEU A 45 -7.24 -11.46 -2.88
N ALA A 46 -8.08 -12.42 -3.28
CA ALA A 46 -9.01 -13.07 -2.36
C ALA A 46 -8.27 -13.72 -1.19
N LEU A 47 -7.18 -14.43 -1.49
CA LEU A 47 -6.34 -15.09 -0.48
C LEU A 47 -5.65 -14.09 0.44
N GLU A 48 -5.15 -12.98 -0.09
CA GLU A 48 -4.54 -11.94 0.74
C GLU A 48 -5.58 -11.26 1.66
N ILE A 49 -6.75 -10.90 1.13
CA ILE A 49 -7.83 -10.28 1.91
C ILE A 49 -8.25 -11.20 3.06
N GLU A 50 -8.27 -12.52 2.83
CA GLU A 50 -8.58 -13.51 3.86
C GLU A 50 -7.49 -13.57 4.95
N ARG A 51 -6.21 -13.55 4.57
CA ARG A 51 -5.09 -13.86 5.47
C ARG A 51 -4.44 -12.66 6.15
N ARG A 52 -4.46 -11.49 5.50
CA ARG A 52 -3.75 -10.28 5.96
C ARG A 52 -4.66 -9.10 6.23
N ASP A 53 -5.88 -9.11 5.70
CA ASP A 53 -6.91 -8.10 5.92
C ASP A 53 -6.41 -6.64 5.86
N GLY A 54 -5.62 -6.32 4.82
CA GLY A 54 -5.10 -4.98 4.60
C GLY A 54 -3.80 -4.63 5.33
N ALA A 55 -3.07 -5.60 5.90
CA ALA A 55 -1.76 -5.32 6.51
C ALA A 55 -0.79 -4.61 5.52
N PRO A 56 -0.19 -3.47 5.91
CA PRO A 56 0.53 -2.59 4.97
C PRO A 56 1.93 -3.06 4.58
N ASP A 57 2.55 -3.93 5.36
CA ASP A 57 3.93 -4.34 5.13
C ASP A 57 4.05 -5.33 3.95
N LEU A 58 5.25 -5.42 3.36
CA LEU A 58 5.57 -6.47 2.39
C LEU A 58 5.81 -7.81 3.11
N ALA A 59 4.77 -8.37 3.73
CA ALA A 59 4.81 -9.70 4.31
C ALA A 59 4.11 -10.70 3.37
N PRO A 60 4.68 -11.91 3.19
CA PRO A 60 4.00 -12.95 2.43
C PRO A 60 2.63 -13.28 3.02
N PHE A 61 1.59 -13.31 2.20
CA PHE A 61 0.27 -13.85 2.61
C PHE A 61 0.18 -15.35 2.36
N HIS A 62 1.08 -15.90 1.55
CA HIS A 62 1.11 -17.32 1.25
C HIS A 62 2.56 -17.80 1.06
N VAL A 63 2.83 -19.01 1.52
CA VAL A 63 4.06 -19.75 1.26
C VAL A 63 3.64 -21.04 0.58
N ILE A 64 4.17 -21.30 -0.61
CA ILE A 64 3.80 -22.47 -1.41
C ILE A 64 4.43 -23.71 -0.75
N PRO A 65 3.60 -24.67 -0.28
CA PRO A 65 4.11 -25.84 0.41
C PRO A 65 5.12 -26.63 -0.44
N GLY A 66 6.13 -27.21 0.22
CA GLY A 66 7.15 -28.05 -0.41
C GLY A 66 8.34 -27.26 -0.98
N VAL A 67 8.10 -26.12 -1.61
CA VAL A 67 9.14 -25.29 -2.27
C VAL A 67 9.48 -24.00 -1.53
N GLY A 68 8.66 -23.58 -0.55
CA GLY A 68 8.95 -22.41 0.29
C GLY A 68 8.84 -21.07 -0.43
N VAL A 69 8.34 -21.04 -1.68
CA VAL A 69 8.17 -19.80 -2.45
C VAL A 69 7.15 -18.90 -1.75
N ARG A 70 7.55 -17.67 -1.45
CA ARG A 70 6.75 -16.69 -0.72
C ARG A 70 6.00 -15.80 -1.69
N VAL A 71 4.70 -15.62 -1.47
CA VAL A 71 3.82 -14.81 -2.30
C VAL A 71 3.37 -13.58 -1.51
N ALA A 72 3.62 -12.40 -2.05
CA ALA A 72 3.30 -11.13 -1.38
C ALA A 72 2.78 -10.09 -2.38
N PHE A 73 1.90 -9.19 -1.92
CA PHE A 73 1.63 -7.94 -2.62
C PHE A 73 2.40 -6.81 -1.95
N ALA A 74 2.94 -5.91 -2.78
CA ALA A 74 3.47 -4.63 -2.34
C ALA A 74 2.51 -3.52 -2.77
N TYR A 75 2.19 -2.63 -1.82
CA TYR A 75 1.28 -1.51 -2.01
C TYR A 75 2.07 -0.20 -2.04
N TRP A 76 2.01 0.50 -3.16
CA TRP A 76 2.82 1.69 -3.39
C TRP A 76 1.96 2.94 -3.37
N ALA A 77 2.08 3.75 -2.32
CA ALA A 77 1.37 5.01 -2.24
C ALA A 77 1.79 5.99 -3.36
N PRO A 78 0.91 6.92 -3.78
CA PRO A 78 1.22 7.91 -4.82
C PRO A 78 2.56 8.63 -4.59
N GLY A 79 3.43 8.62 -5.58
CA GLY A 79 4.74 9.29 -5.53
C GLY A 79 5.77 8.68 -4.57
N ARG A 80 5.44 7.58 -3.86
CA ARG A 80 6.32 6.94 -2.87
C ARG A 80 7.19 5.87 -3.49
N ALA A 81 8.33 5.65 -2.83
CA ALA A 81 9.26 4.55 -3.08
C ALA A 81 9.50 3.81 -1.75
N ALA A 82 9.91 2.54 -1.83
CA ALA A 82 10.38 1.80 -0.65
C ALA A 82 11.80 2.23 -0.25
N GLY A 83 12.52 2.88 -1.16
CA GLY A 83 13.95 3.08 -1.06
C GLY A 83 14.71 1.89 -1.65
N ALA A 84 15.99 2.13 -1.95
CA ALA A 84 16.85 1.12 -2.51
C ALA A 84 17.03 -0.04 -1.53
N HIS A 85 16.74 -1.26 -1.98
CA HIS A 85 16.88 -2.48 -1.18
C HIS A 85 17.40 -3.62 -2.04
N GLU A 86 17.95 -4.64 -1.38
CA GLU A 86 18.51 -5.81 -2.05
C GLU A 86 17.53 -6.98 -2.13
N HIS A 87 17.73 -7.79 -3.16
CA HIS A 87 17.28 -9.18 -3.24
C HIS A 87 18.50 -10.06 -3.41
N THR A 88 18.60 -11.12 -2.60
CA THR A 88 19.75 -12.02 -2.54
C THR A 88 19.41 -13.41 -3.05
N ASP A 89 18.15 -13.67 -3.35
CA ASP A 89 17.70 -14.84 -4.08
C ASP A 89 16.93 -14.43 -5.34
N TRP A 90 16.42 -15.40 -6.09
CA TRP A 90 15.59 -15.11 -7.25
C TRP A 90 14.23 -14.53 -6.84
N THR A 91 13.69 -13.65 -7.68
CA THR A 91 12.33 -13.11 -7.53
C THR A 91 11.65 -13.02 -8.88
N VAL A 92 10.32 -13.13 -8.89
CA VAL A 92 9.48 -12.77 -10.03
C VAL A 92 8.49 -11.71 -9.56
N THR A 93 8.51 -10.56 -10.21
CA THR A 93 7.65 -9.42 -9.86
C THR A 93 6.75 -9.06 -11.02
N ALA A 94 5.48 -8.82 -10.73
CA ALA A 94 4.51 -8.35 -11.70
C ALA A 94 3.80 -7.09 -11.23
N VAL A 95 3.60 -6.12 -12.14
CA VAL A 95 2.77 -4.95 -11.87
C VAL A 95 1.31 -5.34 -12.05
N PHE A 96 0.57 -5.39 -10.95
CA PHE A 96 -0.82 -5.81 -10.93
C PHE A 96 -1.80 -4.64 -11.13
N HIS A 97 -1.46 -3.44 -10.64
CA HIS A 97 -2.30 -2.25 -10.79
C HIS A 97 -1.45 -0.99 -10.99
N ASN A 98 -1.87 -0.14 -11.94
CA ASN A 98 -1.21 1.09 -12.40
C ASN A 98 0.21 0.86 -12.97
N ALA A 99 1.25 1.43 -12.34
CA ALA A 99 2.61 1.43 -12.88
C ALA A 99 3.68 1.62 -11.79
N LEU A 100 4.91 1.22 -12.09
CA LEU A 100 6.10 1.46 -11.29
C LEU A 100 7.25 1.94 -12.18
N ASP A 101 8.07 2.84 -11.65
CA ASP A 101 9.42 3.10 -12.15
C ASP A 101 10.40 2.34 -11.27
N VAL A 102 11.39 1.68 -11.88
CA VAL A 102 12.37 0.86 -11.15
C VAL A 102 13.77 1.32 -11.54
N ALA A 103 14.48 1.88 -10.56
CA ALA A 103 15.92 2.08 -10.65
C ALA A 103 16.63 0.81 -10.18
N THR A 104 17.66 0.36 -10.89
CA THR A 104 18.55 -0.72 -10.44
C THR A 104 19.96 -0.19 -10.25
N PHE A 105 20.71 -0.84 -9.38
CA PHE A 105 22.08 -0.47 -9.05
C PHE A 105 23.02 -1.63 -9.34
N ASP A 106 24.23 -1.30 -9.77
CA ASP A 106 25.26 -2.29 -10.04
C ASP A 106 25.80 -2.83 -8.72
N TRP A 107 25.62 -4.13 -8.49
CA TRP A 107 25.96 -4.79 -7.23
C TRP A 107 27.44 -4.64 -6.89
N ASP A 108 28.31 -5.05 -7.81
CA ASP A 108 29.76 -5.08 -7.58
C ASP A 108 30.34 -3.68 -7.43
N ALA A 109 29.88 -2.73 -8.26
CA ALA A 109 30.31 -1.34 -8.14
C ALA A 109 29.80 -0.70 -6.84
N THR A 110 28.58 -1.02 -6.41
CA THR A 110 28.01 -0.56 -5.13
C THR A 110 28.82 -1.09 -3.95
N VAL A 111 29.16 -2.39 -3.94
CA VAL A 111 29.99 -3.02 -2.91
C VAL A 111 31.37 -2.36 -2.82
N ARG A 112 32.04 -2.17 -3.96
CA ARG A 112 33.37 -1.54 -3.99
C ARG A 112 33.33 -0.07 -3.54
N ALA A 113 32.33 0.68 -3.98
CA ALA A 113 32.22 2.11 -3.74
C ALA A 113 31.56 2.47 -2.39
N ARG A 114 30.92 1.51 -1.72
CA ARG A 114 30.17 1.71 -0.46
C ARG A 114 29.03 2.73 -0.56
N ARG A 115 28.46 2.83 -1.76
CA ARG A 115 27.33 3.71 -2.10
C ARG A 115 26.63 3.16 -3.33
N LEU A 116 25.34 3.43 -3.46
CA LEU A 116 24.56 3.03 -4.64
C LEU A 116 25.19 3.53 -5.95
N VAL A 117 25.46 2.61 -6.88
CA VAL A 117 25.94 2.94 -8.24
C VAL A 117 24.83 2.65 -9.24
N PRO A 118 24.19 3.68 -9.85
CA PRO A 118 23.09 3.47 -10.78
C PRO A 118 23.48 2.60 -11.99
N LYS A 119 22.58 1.70 -12.38
CA LYS A 119 22.76 0.79 -13.52
C LYS A 119 21.70 0.98 -14.60
N SER A 120 20.42 1.01 -14.22
CA SER A 120 19.32 1.20 -15.16
C SER A 120 18.14 1.90 -14.51
N LEU A 121 17.32 2.56 -15.32
CA LEU A 121 16.00 3.05 -14.93
C LEU A 121 15.00 2.64 -16.02
N PHE A 122 13.88 2.03 -15.63
CA PHE A 122 12.82 1.67 -16.56
C PHE A 122 11.44 1.76 -15.92
N SER A 123 10.41 1.95 -16.75
CA SER A 123 9.01 1.94 -16.33
C SER A 123 8.35 0.60 -16.63
N ALA A 124 7.47 0.17 -15.74
CA ALA A 124 6.68 -1.06 -15.84
C ALA A 124 5.20 -0.73 -15.59
N GLY A 125 4.35 -0.89 -16.60
CA GLY A 125 2.90 -0.75 -16.48
C GLY A 125 2.22 -2.07 -16.09
N VAL A 126 0.91 -2.01 -15.82
CA VAL A 126 0.07 -3.17 -15.53
C VAL A 126 0.29 -4.33 -16.51
N GLY A 127 0.38 -5.56 -15.98
CA GLY A 127 0.65 -6.79 -16.73
C GLY A 127 2.13 -7.00 -17.07
N ARG A 128 3.01 -6.01 -16.84
CA ARG A 128 4.45 -6.21 -16.97
C ARG A 128 4.94 -7.14 -15.87
N VAL A 129 5.68 -8.17 -16.29
CA VAL A 129 6.33 -9.15 -15.41
C VAL A 129 7.81 -9.19 -15.75
N GLY A 130 8.67 -9.25 -14.73
CA GLY A 130 10.10 -9.47 -14.85
C GLY A 130 10.63 -10.32 -13.70
N HIS A 131 11.92 -10.67 -13.76
CA HIS A 131 12.57 -11.45 -12.72
C HIS A 131 13.95 -10.91 -12.36
N ILE A 132 14.37 -11.21 -11.14
CA ILE A 132 15.74 -11.12 -10.66
C ILE A 132 16.22 -12.55 -10.48
N TYR A 133 17.39 -12.91 -11.04
CA TYR A 133 17.98 -14.24 -10.86
C TYR A 133 19.27 -14.22 -10.05
N GLU A 134 20.07 -13.16 -10.22
CA GLU A 134 21.30 -12.88 -9.47
C GLU A 134 21.02 -11.81 -8.41
N PRO A 135 21.84 -11.70 -7.34
CA PRO A 135 21.67 -10.63 -6.36
C PRO A 135 21.55 -9.26 -7.03
N CYS A 136 20.58 -8.47 -6.59
CA CYS A 136 20.24 -7.21 -7.22
C CYS A 136 19.86 -6.17 -6.15
N ILE A 137 20.19 -4.92 -6.40
CA ILE A 137 19.69 -3.78 -5.62
C ILE A 137 18.78 -2.97 -6.53
N HIS A 138 17.58 -2.65 -6.06
CA HIS A 138 16.64 -1.82 -6.81
C HIS A 138 15.84 -0.88 -5.93
N ASP A 139 15.30 0.18 -6.53
CA ASP A 139 14.43 1.17 -5.88
C ASP A 139 13.16 1.36 -6.72
N PRO A 140 12.12 0.53 -6.49
CA PRO A 140 10.81 0.70 -7.09
C PRO A 140 10.08 1.92 -6.49
N ARG A 141 9.53 2.73 -7.39
CA ARG A 141 8.75 3.93 -7.09
C ARG A 141 7.43 3.89 -7.83
N ASN A 142 6.36 4.39 -7.20
CA ASN A 142 5.10 4.65 -7.87
C ASN A 142 5.11 6.07 -8.48
N PRO A 143 5.12 6.21 -9.82
CA PRO A 143 5.11 7.52 -10.48
C PRO A 143 3.70 8.13 -10.60
N THR A 144 2.66 7.39 -10.22
CA THR A 144 1.26 7.76 -10.48
C THR A 144 0.65 8.54 -9.31
N PRO A 145 -0.42 9.33 -9.55
CA PRO A 145 -1.19 9.97 -8.48
C PRO A 145 -2.14 9.01 -7.74
N ARG A 146 -2.14 7.72 -8.12
CA ARG A 146 -2.97 6.66 -7.53
C ARG A 146 -2.09 5.62 -6.88
N TRP A 147 -2.66 4.69 -6.12
CA TRP A 147 -1.90 3.58 -5.57
C TRP A 147 -1.50 2.61 -6.67
N SER A 148 -0.26 2.12 -6.67
CA SER A 148 0.14 1.00 -7.51
C SER A 148 0.24 -0.27 -6.68
N ILE A 149 0.04 -1.42 -7.30
CA ILE A 149 0.16 -2.72 -6.64
C ILE A 149 1.04 -3.61 -7.50
N SER A 150 2.00 -4.29 -6.87
CA SER A 150 2.80 -5.32 -7.52
C SER A 150 2.71 -6.64 -6.77
N LEU A 151 2.62 -7.74 -7.48
CA LEU A 151 2.71 -9.10 -6.96
C LEU A 151 4.18 -9.56 -7.00
N HIS A 152 4.62 -10.21 -5.94
CA HIS A 152 5.96 -10.74 -5.77
C HIS A 152 5.91 -12.23 -5.47
N LEU A 153 6.70 -13.00 -6.21
CA LEU A 153 7.10 -14.36 -5.88
C LEU A 153 8.57 -14.32 -5.49
N LEU A 154 8.84 -14.57 -4.22
CA LEU A 154 10.18 -14.45 -3.63
C LEU A 154 10.72 -15.84 -3.35
N GLY A 155 12.00 -16.07 -3.69
CA GLY A 155 12.73 -17.24 -3.27
C GLY A 155 12.69 -17.44 -1.75
N PRO A 156 12.76 -18.69 -1.26
CA PRO A 156 12.66 -19.01 0.17
C PRO A 156 13.78 -18.37 0.99
N HIS A 157 14.94 -18.11 0.38
CA HIS A 157 16.13 -17.59 1.06
C HIS A 157 16.38 -16.11 0.78
N ASP A 158 15.47 -15.41 0.11
CA ASP A 158 15.62 -13.99 -0.18
C ASP A 158 15.55 -13.13 1.11
N GLY A 159 16.50 -12.22 1.26
CA GLY A 159 16.57 -11.31 2.41
C GLY A 159 17.87 -10.50 2.44
N PRO A 160 17.95 -9.49 3.31
CA PRO A 160 19.11 -8.62 3.37
C PRO A 160 20.34 -9.34 3.94
N VAL A 161 21.49 -9.21 3.28
CA VAL A 161 22.78 -9.78 3.71
C VAL A 161 23.96 -8.84 3.46
N LEU A 162 23.82 -7.85 2.57
CA LEU A 162 24.94 -7.08 2.04
C LEU A 162 25.62 -6.26 3.13
N GLU A 163 24.87 -5.49 3.92
CA GLU A 163 25.47 -4.68 4.99
C GLU A 163 26.11 -5.52 6.10
N ALA A 164 25.64 -6.75 6.32
CA ALA A 164 26.28 -7.67 7.26
C ALA A 164 27.61 -8.21 6.72
N GLN A 165 27.71 -8.43 5.40
CA GLN A 165 28.90 -8.97 4.76
C GLN A 165 30.00 -7.94 4.58
N VAL A 166 29.61 -6.72 4.19
CA VAL A 166 30.59 -5.69 3.84
C VAL A 166 30.58 -4.55 4.84
N GLY A 167 29.47 -4.22 5.49
CA GLY A 167 29.28 -3.00 6.28
C GLY A 167 28.36 -1.99 5.58
N PRO A 168 28.08 -0.82 6.18
CA PRO A 168 27.06 0.11 5.69
C PRO A 168 27.25 0.54 4.24
N ILE A 169 26.14 0.73 3.52
CA ILE A 169 26.12 1.24 2.13
C ILE A 169 25.30 2.53 2.07
N ASP A 170 25.92 3.63 1.64
CA ASP A 170 25.22 4.91 1.50
C ASP A 170 24.07 4.81 0.47
N GLY A 171 22.88 5.24 0.90
CA GLY A 171 21.62 5.19 0.14
C GLY A 171 20.84 3.88 0.23
N LEU A 172 21.40 2.80 0.79
CA LEU A 172 20.66 1.55 0.98
C LEU A 172 19.70 1.69 2.16
N THR A 173 18.45 1.28 1.95
CA THR A 173 17.41 1.36 2.97
C THR A 173 17.43 0.07 3.79
N GLY A 174 17.63 0.21 5.11
CA GLY A 174 17.55 -0.92 6.02
C GLY A 174 16.14 -1.50 6.07
N ALA A 175 16.04 -2.82 6.17
CA ALA A 175 14.78 -3.55 6.35
C ALA A 175 14.26 -3.45 7.80
N ALA A 176 14.27 -2.25 8.39
CA ALA A 176 13.74 -2.06 9.73
C ALA A 176 12.21 -2.24 9.68
N PRO A 177 11.63 -3.24 10.37
CA PRO A 177 10.19 -3.32 10.49
C PRO A 177 9.68 -2.04 11.16
N PRO A 178 8.46 -1.57 10.83
CA PRO A 178 7.86 -0.50 11.58
C PRO A 178 7.80 -0.91 13.06
N PRO A 179 8.17 -0.02 14.00
CA PRO A 179 8.06 -0.33 15.42
C PRO A 179 6.61 -0.66 15.74
N ALA A 180 6.41 -1.54 16.73
CA ALA A 180 5.08 -1.81 17.25
C ALA A 180 4.42 -0.47 17.68
N PRO A 181 3.09 -0.34 17.56
CA PRO A 181 2.43 0.88 18.00
C PRO A 181 2.63 1.06 19.51
N GLU A 182 3.38 2.10 19.88
CA GLU A 182 3.73 2.42 21.28
C GLU A 182 2.75 3.44 21.90
N ASP A 183 1.96 4.12 21.07
CA ASP A 183 1.03 5.17 21.47
C ASP A 183 -0.23 5.20 20.58
N ALA A 184 -1.23 5.97 21.01
CA ALA A 184 -2.51 6.11 20.31
C ALA A 184 -2.35 6.65 18.88
N LEU A 185 -1.36 7.51 18.63
CA LEU A 185 -1.05 8.01 17.29
C LEU A 185 -0.54 6.87 16.40
N SER A 186 0.35 6.03 16.89
CA SER A 186 0.89 4.90 16.16
C SER A 186 -0.21 3.88 15.86
N GLU A 187 -1.09 3.57 16.81
CA GLU A 187 -2.26 2.71 16.58
C GLU A 187 -3.18 3.29 15.49
N ALA A 188 -3.48 4.59 15.57
CA ALA A 188 -4.29 5.30 14.59
C ALA A 188 -3.67 5.28 13.18
N LEU A 189 -2.35 5.51 13.08
CA LEU A 189 -1.62 5.48 11.81
C LEU A 189 -1.56 4.07 11.22
N HIS A 190 -1.38 3.02 12.04
CA HIS A 190 -1.44 1.64 11.58
C HIS A 190 -2.85 1.27 11.08
N ALA A 191 -3.90 1.62 11.82
CA ALA A 191 -5.28 1.43 11.36
C ALA A 191 -5.55 2.17 10.05
N HIS A 192 -5.11 3.42 9.94
CA HIS A 192 -5.23 4.23 8.74
C HIS A 192 -4.48 3.62 7.55
N ALA A 193 -3.25 3.11 7.75
CA ALA A 193 -2.48 2.42 6.72
C ALA A 193 -3.23 1.18 6.19
N ARG A 194 -3.84 0.40 7.08
CA ARG A 194 -4.66 -0.76 6.68
C ARG A 194 -5.83 -0.37 5.79
N GLU A 195 -6.55 0.69 6.16
CA GLU A 195 -7.67 1.18 5.34
C GLU A 195 -7.22 1.70 3.98
N ARG A 196 -6.04 2.33 3.90
CA ARG A 196 -5.47 2.75 2.61
C ARG A 196 -5.13 1.56 1.71
N VAL A 197 -4.64 0.45 2.26
CA VAL A 197 -4.42 -0.80 1.51
C VAL A 197 -5.75 -1.35 0.99
N ARG A 198 -6.78 -1.45 1.84
CA ARG A 198 -8.12 -1.90 1.41
C ARG A 198 -8.68 -1.03 0.30
N ARG A 199 -8.49 0.29 0.36
CA ARG A 199 -8.91 1.23 -0.70
C ARG A 199 -8.12 1.03 -2.00
N ALA A 200 -6.83 0.72 -1.92
CA ALA A 200 -6.03 0.36 -3.09
C ALA A 200 -6.50 -0.98 -3.70
N GLN A 201 -6.88 -1.96 -2.88
CA GLN A 201 -7.49 -3.21 -3.34
C GLN A 201 -8.84 -2.94 -4.04
N ILE A 202 -9.69 -2.07 -3.50
CA ILE A 202 -10.94 -1.65 -4.14
C ILE A 202 -10.68 -1.03 -5.52
N ASP A 203 -9.69 -0.13 -5.64
CA ASP A 203 -9.32 0.49 -6.90
C ASP A 203 -8.85 -0.53 -7.95
N ALA A 204 -8.12 -1.55 -7.50
CA ALA A 204 -7.65 -2.61 -8.39
C ALA A 204 -8.76 -3.57 -8.84
N LEU A 205 -9.83 -3.69 -8.05
CA LEU A 205 -11.01 -4.52 -8.33
C LEU A 205 -12.07 -3.80 -9.17
N GLU A 206 -12.00 -2.47 -9.30
CA GLU A 206 -12.97 -1.71 -10.08
C GLU A 206 -13.06 -2.28 -11.51
N ARG A 207 -14.28 -2.63 -11.94
CA ARG A 207 -14.62 -3.13 -13.29
C ARG A 207 -14.15 -4.56 -13.64
N ARG A 208 -13.82 -5.41 -12.66
CA ARG A 208 -13.32 -6.80 -12.89
C ARG A 208 -14.36 -7.94 -12.76
N GLY A 209 -15.54 -7.76 -13.35
CA GLY A 209 -16.56 -8.83 -13.42
C GLY A 209 -17.16 -9.28 -12.07
N PRO A 210 -17.94 -10.39 -12.05
CA PRO A 210 -18.73 -10.80 -10.87
C PRO A 210 -17.89 -11.21 -9.65
N ARG A 211 -16.74 -11.86 -9.85
CA ARG A 211 -15.86 -12.30 -8.76
C ARG A 211 -15.27 -11.10 -8.01
N ALA A 212 -14.93 -10.02 -8.72
CA ALA A 212 -14.51 -8.77 -8.10
C ALA A 212 -15.61 -8.13 -7.26
N ALA A 213 -16.88 -8.20 -7.69
CA ALA A 213 -18.00 -7.69 -6.91
C ALA A 213 -18.14 -8.39 -5.54
N ALA A 214 -17.89 -9.71 -5.48
CA ALA A 214 -17.87 -10.45 -4.21
C ALA A 214 -16.74 -9.99 -3.29
N LEU A 215 -15.55 -9.71 -3.83
CA LEU A 215 -14.43 -9.17 -3.04
C LEU A 215 -14.69 -7.74 -2.57
N LEU A 216 -15.27 -6.89 -3.41
CA LEU A 216 -15.70 -5.54 -3.04
C LEU A 216 -16.71 -5.57 -1.90
N ALA A 217 -17.67 -6.49 -1.91
CA ALA A 217 -18.63 -6.66 -0.82
C ALA A 217 -17.94 -7.07 0.51
N ARG A 218 -16.91 -7.92 0.46
CA ARG A 218 -16.11 -8.28 1.64
C ARG A 218 -15.34 -7.06 2.19
N LEU A 219 -14.72 -6.28 1.30
CA LEU A 219 -14.00 -5.06 1.69
C LEU A 219 -14.94 -3.99 2.25
N HIS A 220 -16.16 -3.88 1.71
CA HIS A 220 -17.22 -3.04 2.28
C HIS A 220 -17.55 -3.47 3.71
N ALA A 221 -17.83 -4.75 3.95
CA ALA A 221 -18.22 -5.24 5.26
C ALA A 221 -17.15 -5.02 6.36
N ARG A 222 -15.87 -5.03 5.99
CA ARG A 222 -14.73 -4.93 6.93
C ARG A 222 -14.13 -3.53 7.05
N GLY A 223 -14.43 -2.65 6.11
CA GLY A 223 -13.81 -1.34 5.99
C GLY A 223 -14.39 -0.30 6.96
N ASP A 224 -13.64 0.77 7.16
CA ASP A 224 -14.18 1.99 7.75
C ASP A 224 -15.17 2.71 6.80
N ALA A 225 -15.75 3.82 7.25
CA ALA A 225 -16.73 4.57 6.46
C ALA A 225 -16.20 5.02 5.09
N GLY A 226 -14.93 5.40 4.98
CA GLY A 226 -14.31 5.77 3.70
C GLY A 226 -14.16 4.55 2.78
N THR A 227 -13.70 3.42 3.32
CA THR A 227 -13.56 2.15 2.61
C THR A 227 -14.92 1.60 2.15
N LYS A 228 -15.94 1.63 3.03
CA LYS A 228 -17.34 1.28 2.72
C LYS A 228 -17.88 2.08 1.55
N ARG A 229 -17.83 3.41 1.65
CA ARG A 229 -18.29 4.29 0.57
C ARG A 229 -17.59 4.05 -0.75
N ARG A 230 -16.26 3.84 -0.71
CA ARG A 230 -15.47 3.55 -1.92
C ARG A 230 -15.87 2.22 -2.55
N ALA A 231 -16.04 1.17 -1.74
CA ALA A 231 -16.50 -0.14 -2.21
C ALA A 231 -17.93 -0.08 -2.76
N ALA A 232 -18.83 0.66 -2.10
CA ALA A 232 -20.20 0.87 -2.56
C ALA A 232 -20.22 1.55 -3.94
N ARG A 233 -19.42 2.61 -4.12
CA ARG A 233 -19.27 3.27 -5.43
C ARG A 233 -18.74 2.31 -6.50
N ALA A 234 -17.73 1.49 -6.18
CA ALA A 234 -17.19 0.49 -7.11
C ALA A 234 -18.23 -0.58 -7.48
N LEU A 235 -19.20 -0.84 -6.61
CA LEU A 235 -20.36 -1.70 -6.85
C LEU A 235 -21.53 -0.98 -7.55
N GLY A 236 -21.36 0.28 -7.98
CA GLY A 236 -22.41 1.08 -8.62
C GLY A 236 -23.50 1.58 -7.66
N ARG A 237 -23.25 1.59 -6.36
CA ARG A 237 -24.17 2.08 -5.33
C ARG A 237 -23.78 3.50 -4.90
N THR A 238 -24.78 4.30 -4.57
CA THR A 238 -24.57 5.66 -4.06
C THR A 238 -24.65 5.66 -2.54
N GLU A 239 -23.52 5.86 -1.87
CA GLU A 239 -23.44 6.18 -0.44
C GLU A 239 -22.92 7.62 -0.31
N ASP A 240 -23.83 8.57 -0.47
CA ASP A 240 -23.52 9.99 -0.33
C ASP A 240 -23.54 10.42 1.13
N LEU A 241 -22.53 11.20 1.51
CA LEU A 241 -22.54 11.93 2.76
C LEU A 241 -23.51 13.10 2.62
N ASP A 242 -24.43 13.24 3.58
CA ASP A 242 -25.36 14.37 3.68
C ASP A 242 -24.70 15.52 4.47
N ALA A 243 -25.01 16.78 4.12
CA ALA A 243 -24.45 17.96 4.78
C ALA A 243 -24.87 18.09 6.26
N GLN A 244 -25.93 17.40 6.66
CA GLN A 244 -26.46 17.29 8.02
C GLN A 244 -25.88 16.14 8.82
N THR A 245 -25.27 15.14 8.16
CA THR A 245 -24.70 13.99 8.84
C THR A 245 -23.60 14.45 9.80
N ALA A 246 -23.81 14.21 11.09
CA ALA A 246 -22.79 14.46 12.08
C ALA A 246 -21.63 13.47 11.89
N LEU A 247 -20.41 13.99 11.95
CA LEU A 247 -19.17 13.25 11.85
C LEU A 247 -18.47 13.29 13.21
N ALA A 248 -18.01 12.14 13.70
CA ALA A 248 -17.20 12.05 14.90
C ALA A 248 -15.73 11.78 14.54
N ARG A 249 -14.81 12.34 15.33
CA ARG A 249 -13.38 12.04 15.23
C ARG A 249 -13.16 10.56 15.55
N ARG A 250 -12.39 9.86 14.72
CA ARG A 250 -12.18 8.40 14.85
C ARG A 250 -11.07 8.02 15.82
N TRP A 251 -10.09 8.89 16.05
CA TRP A 251 -8.87 8.54 16.79
C TRP A 251 -8.94 9.06 18.23
N PRO A 252 -9.41 8.24 19.20
CA PRO A 252 -9.36 8.62 20.60
C PRO A 252 -7.90 8.79 21.04
N GLY A 253 -7.64 9.79 21.88
CA GLY A 253 -6.28 10.06 22.38
C GLY A 253 -5.31 10.65 21.36
N VAL A 254 -5.79 11.01 20.16
CA VAL A 254 -5.00 11.75 19.16
C VAL A 254 -5.58 13.15 19.01
N ASP A 255 -4.76 14.14 19.35
CA ASP A 255 -5.10 15.54 19.16
C ASP A 255 -4.89 15.94 17.70
N LEU A 256 -5.72 16.86 17.24
CA LEU A 256 -5.56 17.48 15.94
C LEU A 256 -5.08 18.90 16.13
N ASP A 257 -4.12 19.33 15.33
CA ASP A 257 -3.52 20.66 15.39
C ASP A 257 -3.36 21.21 13.96
N VAL A 258 -3.17 22.53 13.85
CA VAL A 258 -2.99 23.20 12.56
C VAL A 258 -1.68 23.96 12.54
N ALA A 259 -0.79 23.55 11.66
CA ALA A 259 0.42 24.31 11.35
C ALA A 259 0.26 25.10 10.05
N SER A 260 1.08 26.13 9.89
CA SER A 260 1.20 26.88 8.63
C SER A 260 2.63 26.76 8.13
N SER A 261 2.81 26.39 6.87
CA SER A 261 4.14 26.29 6.26
C SER A 261 4.07 26.70 4.78
N ALA A 262 5.00 27.56 4.33
CA ALA A 262 5.18 27.92 2.92
C ALA A 262 3.88 28.24 2.13
N GLY A 263 2.97 29.05 2.70
CA GLY A 263 1.70 29.40 2.05
C GLY A 263 0.62 28.31 2.07
N ARG A 264 0.81 27.27 2.88
CA ARG A 264 -0.12 26.16 3.09
C ARG A 264 -0.51 26.05 4.55
N ALA A 265 -1.70 25.50 4.78
CA ALA A 265 -2.16 25.06 6.09
C ALA A 265 -2.12 23.54 6.16
N GLU A 266 -1.64 23.01 7.27
CA GLU A 266 -1.43 21.57 7.49
C GLU A 266 -2.24 21.11 8.70
N LEU A 267 -3.06 20.07 8.52
CA LEU A 267 -3.72 19.38 9.62
C LEU A 267 -2.76 18.30 10.15
N LEU A 268 -2.40 18.39 11.42
CA LEU A 268 -1.50 17.48 12.11
C LEU A 268 -2.28 16.57 13.05
N ALA A 269 -1.87 15.32 13.16
CA ALA A 269 -2.23 14.43 14.25
C ALA A 269 -1.09 14.39 15.28
N ARG A 270 -1.41 14.55 16.56
CA ARG A 270 -0.45 14.60 17.66
C ARG A 270 -0.75 13.58 18.75
N ALA A 271 0.31 13.02 19.31
CA ALA A 271 0.30 12.33 20.60
C ALA A 271 1.59 12.68 21.33
N GLY A 272 1.47 13.47 22.40
CA GLY A 272 2.63 14.09 23.06
C GLY A 272 3.42 14.98 22.09
N GLU A 273 4.74 14.81 22.06
CA GLU A 273 5.66 15.58 21.20
C GLU A 273 5.65 15.11 19.73
N ARG A 274 5.07 13.95 19.43
CA ARG A 274 5.03 13.42 18.06
C ARG A 274 3.92 14.10 17.26
N ALA A 275 4.21 14.40 16.00
CA ALA A 275 3.24 14.97 15.06
C ALA A 275 3.37 14.32 13.68
N GLN A 276 2.23 14.09 13.02
CA GLN A 276 2.15 13.59 11.65
C GLN A 276 1.21 14.47 10.83
N VAL A 277 1.66 14.94 9.67
CA VAL A 277 0.81 15.66 8.72
C VAL A 277 -0.19 14.68 8.12
N LEU A 278 -1.49 15.00 8.24
CA LEU A 278 -2.59 14.25 7.64
C LEU A 278 -3.02 14.85 6.31
N LEU A 279 -3.23 16.17 6.29
CA LEU A 279 -3.77 16.91 5.16
C LEU A 279 -3.00 18.20 4.96
N ARG A 280 -2.78 18.57 3.70
CA ARG A 280 -2.24 19.88 3.30
C ARG A 280 -3.22 20.55 2.36
N VAL A 281 -3.55 21.80 2.65
CA VAL A 281 -4.40 22.66 1.83
C VAL A 281 -3.75 24.02 1.69
N ASP A 282 -4.25 24.85 0.79
CA ASP A 282 -3.80 26.23 0.66
C ASP A 282 -4.13 27.04 1.93
N ALA A 283 -3.32 28.06 2.23
CA ALA A 283 -3.41 28.82 3.48
C ALA A 283 -4.78 29.45 3.74
N TRP A 284 -5.55 29.77 2.69
CA TRP A 284 -6.88 30.37 2.83
C TRP A 284 -7.88 29.46 3.56
N ALA A 285 -7.68 28.13 3.51
CA ALA A 285 -8.51 27.14 4.19
C ALA A 285 -8.08 26.88 5.65
N ALA A 286 -7.13 27.65 6.21
CA ALA A 286 -6.70 27.51 7.60
C ALA A 286 -7.84 27.63 8.64
N PRO A 287 -8.83 28.54 8.50
CA PRO A 287 -9.97 28.61 9.44
C PRO A 287 -10.78 27.30 9.48
N ALA A 288 -10.99 26.67 8.32
CA ALA A 288 -11.65 25.38 8.22
C ALA A 288 -10.85 24.31 8.98
N LEU A 289 -9.54 24.21 8.75
CA LEU A 289 -8.69 23.26 9.47
C LEU A 289 -8.71 23.47 10.99
N ARG A 290 -8.74 24.72 11.47
CA ARG A 290 -8.79 25.00 12.93
C ARG A 290 -10.11 24.55 13.53
N ALA A 291 -11.23 24.77 12.84
CA ALA A 291 -12.52 24.26 13.27
C ALA A 291 -12.52 22.73 13.35
N LEU A 292 -11.96 22.05 12.35
CA LEU A 292 -11.80 20.59 12.36
C LEU A 292 -10.94 20.10 13.53
N ALA A 293 -9.81 20.79 13.78
CA ALA A 293 -8.89 20.43 14.84
C ALA A 293 -9.50 20.57 16.24
N ALA A 294 -10.39 21.55 16.44
CA ALA A 294 -11.12 21.75 17.69
C ALA A 294 -12.34 20.82 17.84
N ALA A 295 -12.93 20.38 16.73
CA ALA A 295 -14.16 19.59 16.73
C ALA A 295 -13.94 18.12 17.16
N ARG A 296 -14.67 17.67 18.18
CA ARG A 296 -14.87 16.24 18.47
C ARG A 296 -15.95 15.66 17.55
N GLU A 297 -16.98 16.46 17.33
CA GLU A 297 -18.06 16.22 16.38
C GLU A 297 -18.20 17.42 15.46
N LEU A 298 -18.54 17.16 14.20
CA LEU A 298 -18.62 18.16 13.14
C LEU A 298 -19.77 17.82 12.21
N ARG A 299 -20.56 18.80 11.78
CA ARG A 299 -21.39 18.66 10.58
C ARG A 299 -20.72 19.39 9.42
N PRO A 300 -20.75 18.84 8.19
CA PRO A 300 -20.15 19.50 7.03
C PRO A 300 -20.54 20.98 6.90
N ARG A 301 -21.83 21.29 7.05
CA ARG A 301 -22.36 22.66 6.94
C ARG A 301 -21.78 23.69 7.94
N ASP A 302 -21.20 23.20 9.04
CA ASP A 302 -20.69 24.04 10.12
C ASP A 302 -19.20 24.38 9.92
N ILE A 303 -18.55 23.91 8.85
CA ILE A 303 -17.15 24.21 8.56
C ILE A 303 -17.02 25.67 8.06
N PRO A 304 -16.34 26.56 8.80
CA PRO A 304 -16.34 27.99 8.49
C PRO A 304 -15.46 28.31 7.26
N GLY A 305 -15.83 29.38 6.56
CA GLY A 305 -15.01 29.99 5.51
C GLY A 305 -15.01 29.25 4.17
N LEU A 306 -15.90 28.27 4.00
CA LEU A 306 -16.06 27.46 2.79
C LEU A 306 -17.50 27.55 2.26
N ALA A 307 -17.69 27.47 0.95
CA ALA A 307 -19.01 27.29 0.35
C ALA A 307 -19.55 25.86 0.62
N GLU A 308 -20.86 25.65 0.55
CA GLU A 308 -21.51 24.36 0.88
C GLU A 308 -20.90 23.17 0.12
N ALA A 309 -20.63 23.33 -1.17
CA ALA A 309 -19.99 22.28 -1.97
C ALA A 309 -18.57 21.94 -1.49
N GLU A 310 -17.81 22.95 -1.05
CA GLU A 310 -16.44 22.81 -0.55
C GLU A 310 -16.43 22.19 0.86
N GLN A 311 -17.38 22.60 1.71
CA GLN A 311 -17.63 21.99 3.01
C GLN A 311 -17.89 20.49 2.88
N LEU A 312 -18.80 20.11 1.97
CA LEU A 312 -19.12 18.71 1.73
C LEU A 312 -17.96 17.94 1.11
N ALA A 313 -17.20 18.54 0.19
CA ALA A 313 -16.00 17.95 -0.39
C ALA A 313 -14.91 17.70 0.68
N LEU A 314 -14.69 18.66 1.57
CA LEU A 314 -13.74 18.52 2.68
C LEU A 314 -14.18 17.43 3.66
N ALA A 315 -15.47 17.41 4.04
CA ALA A 315 -16.03 16.37 4.89
C ALA A 315 -15.86 14.96 4.29
N ARG A 316 -16.14 14.81 2.98
CA ARG A 316 -15.89 13.57 2.25
C ARG A 316 -14.42 13.18 2.26
N ALA A 317 -13.51 14.14 2.03
CA ALA A 317 -12.08 13.90 2.10
C ALA A 317 -11.62 13.44 3.50
N LEU A 318 -12.19 13.97 4.59
CA LEU A 318 -11.88 13.55 5.95
C LEU A 318 -12.36 12.12 6.26
N VAL A 319 -13.53 11.75 5.75
CA VAL A 319 -14.07 10.38 5.84
C VAL A 319 -13.26 9.41 4.97
N ASP A 320 -12.93 9.81 3.74
CA ASP A 320 -12.08 9.05 2.82
C ASP A 320 -10.66 8.89 3.33
N HIS A 321 -10.16 9.87 4.10
CA HIS A 321 -8.92 9.76 4.83
C HIS A 321 -9.09 8.81 6.04
N GLY A 322 -10.25 8.84 6.71
CA GLY A 322 -10.55 8.02 7.88
C GLY A 322 -10.20 8.70 9.20
N THR A 323 -10.07 10.04 9.19
CA THR A 323 -9.87 10.86 10.40
C THR A 323 -11.21 11.11 11.11
N PHE A 324 -12.28 11.19 10.33
CA PHE A 324 -13.66 11.30 10.81
C PHE A 324 -14.49 10.14 10.28
N GLN A 325 -15.57 9.81 10.98
CA GLN A 325 -16.57 8.83 10.55
C GLN A 325 -17.98 9.38 10.77
N PRO A 326 -18.95 9.05 9.89
CA PRO A 326 -20.35 9.34 10.16
C PRO A 326 -20.78 8.73 11.49
N LEU A 327 -21.47 9.52 12.31
CA LEU A 327 -22.24 8.97 13.42
C LEU A 327 -23.42 8.22 12.81
N GLU A 328 -23.55 6.94 13.17
CA GLU A 328 -24.76 6.20 12.84
C GLU A 328 -25.94 6.95 13.47
N ALA A 329 -26.99 7.18 12.66
CA ALA A 329 -28.22 7.68 13.23
C ALA A 329 -28.63 6.66 14.30
N GLN A 330 -28.67 7.09 15.56
CA GLN A 330 -29.32 6.28 16.58
C GLN A 330 -30.75 6.11 16.10
N GLU A 331 -31.09 4.90 15.68
CA GLU A 331 -32.48 4.51 15.42
C GLU A 331 -33.20 4.68 16.76
N ASN A 332 -33.85 5.82 16.93
CA ASN A 332 -34.73 6.13 18.06
C ASN A 332 -36.06 5.40 17.88
#